data_AF-A0A7J9GGP6-F1
#
_entry.id   AF-A0A7J9GGP6-F1
#
_cell.length_a   1.000
_cell.length_b   1.000
_cell.length_c   1.000
_cell.angle_alpha   90.00
_cell.angle_beta   90.00
_cell.angle_gamma   90.00
#
_symmetry.space_group_name_H-M   'P 1'
#
loop_
_entity.id
_entity.type
_entity.pdbx_description
1 polymer ?
#
loop_
_entity_poly.entity_id
_entity_poly.type
_entity_poly.pdbx_seq_one_letter_code
_entity_poly.pdbx_strand_id
1 'polypeptide(L)'
;DKDFLQGEEAKHHIGKILEFFKTTDEEYYFRVQWFYRAEDTVMKQEAAFHDERRVFYSTVMNDNPIDCIISKVSVTQISPKLGLKSNSLPRSDFYFDMEYCVDYSTFRNLPPDNSFKRYSSSNCCEEVFPSTPAFSANIPSFGTYQAELTLLDLYSGCGGMSTGLCLGAKASSIDLVTKWAVDSDKSASKSLKLNHPEAHVRNEAADDFLRLLKEWEKLCKRYVVDNLERTYPSRFRASEAIMKNASPAKDADTSADELEVSGLVDVCYGDPCNTGNRGLKFKVVRWKGYSASDDTWEPIEGLSNCQECIQEFVIKGFRSKILPLRGNVDVICGGPPCQGISGYNRFRNVDSPLDDERNRQIVVFMDIVEYLKPKFVLMENVVDILRLDKGSLGRYALSRLVHMKYQARLGIIAAGCYGLPQFRLRVFLWGAHPSEKLPQFPLPTHDVIIRYWPPPEFERNTVAYEEGQPRQLEDALLLRDSISDLPPVVSNNEVGEEMTYEKPPETDFQRYIRSSKY
;
A
#
# COMPACT_ATOMS: atom_id res chain seq x y z
N ASP A 1 -12.49 -30.45 21.64
CA ASP A 1 -12.20 -29.49 22.72
C ASP A 1 -10.95 -28.69 22.38
N LYS A 2 -10.63 -27.61 23.11
CA LYS A 2 -9.43 -26.78 22.90
C LYS A 2 -8.71 -26.69 24.22
N ASP A 3 -7.42 -27.02 24.26
CA ASP A 3 -6.68 -27.29 25.49
C ASP A 3 -5.28 -26.64 25.45
N PHE A 4 -4.76 -26.23 26.61
CA PHE A 4 -3.39 -25.77 26.84
C PHE A 4 -2.42 -26.94 26.90
N LEU A 5 -1.24 -26.79 26.28
CA LEU A 5 -0.17 -27.78 26.27
C LEU A 5 1.12 -27.23 26.89
N GLN A 6 1.89 -28.11 27.54
CA GLN A 6 3.19 -27.77 28.14
C GLN A 6 4.24 -27.51 27.06
N GLY A 7 4.90 -26.34 27.12
CA GLY A 7 6.04 -25.96 26.28
C GLY A 7 7.30 -25.75 27.12
N GLU A 8 8.47 -25.71 26.45
CA GLU A 8 9.78 -25.50 27.09
C GLU A 8 10.06 -24.03 27.48
N GLU A 9 9.25 -23.07 27.03
CA GLU A 9 9.34 -21.65 27.41
C GLU A 9 8.20 -21.22 28.35
N ALA A 10 8.33 -20.05 28.98
CA ALA A 10 7.48 -19.54 30.08
C ALA A 10 5.97 -19.37 29.79
N LYS A 11 5.48 -19.71 28.59
CA LYS A 11 4.08 -19.59 28.17
C LYS A 11 3.55 -20.90 27.58
N HIS A 12 2.33 -21.28 27.97
CA HIS A 12 1.66 -22.50 27.47
C HIS A 12 1.18 -22.34 26.02
N HIS A 13 1.36 -23.39 25.22
CA HIS A 13 0.88 -23.46 23.85
C HIS A 13 -0.64 -23.69 23.82
N ILE A 14 -1.31 -23.18 22.79
CA ILE A 14 -2.77 -23.31 22.62
C ILE A 14 -3.04 -24.19 21.41
N GLY A 15 -3.86 -25.23 21.59
CA GLY A 15 -4.17 -26.18 20.53
C GLY A 15 -5.63 -26.61 20.48
N LYS A 16 -6.08 -26.99 19.28
CA LYS A 16 -7.34 -27.73 19.07
C LYS A 16 -6.99 -29.21 18.94
N ILE A 17 -7.45 -30.02 19.88
CA ILE A 17 -7.31 -31.48 19.78
C ILE A 17 -8.20 -31.97 18.64
N LEU A 18 -7.61 -32.74 17.72
CA LEU A 18 -8.29 -33.31 16.57
C LEU A 18 -8.68 -34.77 16.81
N GLU A 19 -7.77 -35.55 17.39
CA GLU A 19 -7.96 -36.98 17.65
C GLU A 19 -7.12 -37.45 18.84
N PHE A 20 -7.62 -38.49 19.51
CA PHE A 20 -6.86 -39.28 20.48
C PHE A 20 -6.61 -40.65 19.86
N PHE A 21 -5.40 -41.16 19.99
CA PHE A 21 -5.05 -42.47 19.44
C PHE A 21 -4.04 -43.18 20.33
N LYS A 22 -3.94 -44.50 20.13
CA LYS A 22 -2.97 -45.36 20.79
C LYS A 22 -1.96 -45.83 19.76
N THR A 23 -0.67 -45.73 20.07
CA THR A 23 0.40 -46.18 19.18
C THR A 23 0.51 -47.70 19.19
N THR A 24 1.28 -48.24 18.25
CA THR A 24 1.63 -49.68 18.20
C THR A 24 2.44 -50.13 19.42
N ASP A 25 3.08 -49.19 20.11
CA ASP A 25 3.86 -49.44 21.33
C ASP A 25 3.01 -49.29 22.61
N GLU A 26 1.69 -49.31 22.46
CA GLU A 26 0.70 -49.21 23.54
C GLU A 26 0.70 -47.86 24.30
N GLU A 27 1.30 -46.81 23.73
CA GLU A 27 1.35 -45.47 24.32
C GLU A 27 0.16 -44.60 23.86
N TYR A 28 -0.29 -43.68 24.71
CA TYR A 28 -1.44 -42.81 24.44
C TYR A 28 -1.02 -41.42 23.96
N TYR A 29 -1.44 -41.08 22.75
CA TYR A 29 -1.13 -39.81 22.09
C TYR A 29 -2.41 -39.08 21.68
N PHE A 30 -2.24 -37.82 21.37
CA PHE A 30 -3.27 -37.01 20.73
C PHE A 30 -2.64 -36.13 19.64
N ARG A 31 -3.42 -35.91 18.58
CA ARG A 31 -3.06 -34.98 17.51
C ARG A 31 -3.65 -33.63 17.82
N VAL A 32 -2.80 -32.61 17.77
CA VAL A 32 -3.19 -31.23 18.01
C VAL A 32 -2.91 -30.37 16.80
N GLN A 33 -3.82 -29.44 16.54
CA GLN A 33 -3.63 -28.34 15.62
C GLN A 33 -3.38 -27.06 16.39
N TRP A 34 -2.29 -26.37 16.09
CA TRP A 34 -1.81 -25.24 16.90
C TRP A 34 -2.48 -23.92 16.56
N PHE A 35 -2.59 -23.07 17.57
CA PHE A 35 -2.83 -21.64 17.43
C PHE A 35 -1.55 -20.88 17.76
N TYR A 36 -1.25 -19.85 16.97
CA TYR A 36 -0.14 -18.93 17.22
C TYR A 36 -0.65 -17.71 17.98
N ARG A 37 0.04 -17.32 19.04
CA ARG A 37 -0.06 -15.94 19.54
C ARG A 37 0.66 -15.02 18.56
N ALA A 38 0.37 -13.72 18.63
CA ALA A 38 1.03 -12.75 17.78
C ALA A 38 2.58 -12.80 17.92
N GLU A 39 3.07 -13.00 19.14
CA GLU A 39 4.51 -13.15 19.47
C GLU A 39 5.14 -14.44 18.92
N ASP A 40 4.35 -15.51 18.73
CA ASP A 40 4.83 -16.80 18.20
C ASP A 40 5.02 -16.75 16.67
N THR A 41 4.48 -15.72 16.01
CA THR A 41 4.62 -15.54 14.56
C THR A 41 5.95 -14.87 14.20
N VAL A 42 6.16 -14.61 12.90
CA VAL A 42 7.32 -13.83 12.44
C VAL A 42 7.41 -12.44 13.10
N MET A 43 6.31 -11.89 13.66
CA MET A 43 6.28 -10.56 14.27
C MET A 43 7.13 -10.44 15.54
N LYS A 44 7.30 -11.53 16.31
CA LYS A 44 8.08 -11.55 17.57
C LYS A 44 7.73 -10.36 18.49
N GLN A 45 8.72 -9.60 18.95
CA GLN A 45 8.55 -8.48 19.88
C GLN A 45 7.71 -7.33 19.33
N GLU A 46 7.67 -7.15 18.00
CA GLU A 46 6.82 -6.14 17.34
C GLU A 46 5.32 -6.47 17.44
N ALA A 47 4.96 -7.60 18.05
CA ALA A 47 3.58 -7.97 18.34
C ALA A 47 3.06 -7.42 19.68
N ALA A 48 3.88 -6.73 20.49
CA ALA A 48 3.55 -6.34 21.87
C ALA A 48 2.27 -5.50 22.03
N PHE A 49 1.84 -4.78 20.99
CA PHE A 49 0.62 -3.95 21.00
C PHE A 49 -0.64 -4.67 20.47
N HIS A 50 -0.56 -5.97 20.17
CA HIS A 50 -1.73 -6.78 19.82
C HIS A 50 -2.50 -7.22 21.07
N ASP A 51 -3.79 -7.48 20.89
CA ASP A 51 -4.63 -8.06 21.94
C ASP A 51 -4.14 -9.47 22.28
N GLU A 52 -3.73 -9.69 23.54
CA GLU A 52 -3.20 -10.97 24.02
C GLU A 52 -4.20 -12.14 23.90
N ARG A 53 -5.51 -11.83 23.83
CA ARG A 53 -6.56 -12.83 23.61
C ARG A 53 -6.74 -13.21 22.14
N ARG A 54 -6.15 -12.46 21.21
CA ARG A 54 -6.18 -12.77 19.78
C ARG A 54 -5.11 -13.79 19.44
N VAL A 55 -5.54 -14.92 18.90
CA VAL A 55 -4.68 -15.97 18.37
C VAL A 55 -4.96 -16.19 16.89
N PHE A 56 -4.03 -16.83 16.20
CA PHE A 56 -4.11 -17.13 14.77
C PHE A 56 -4.20 -18.63 14.58
N TYR A 57 -5.16 -19.07 13.77
CA TYR A 57 -5.29 -20.48 13.43
C TYR A 57 -4.13 -20.92 12.53
N SER A 58 -3.65 -22.15 12.66
CA SER A 58 -2.59 -22.68 11.79
C SER A 58 -2.90 -24.07 11.29
N THR A 59 -2.30 -24.45 10.17
CA THR A 59 -2.32 -25.81 9.61
C THR A 59 -1.26 -26.72 10.21
N VAL A 60 -0.36 -26.20 11.06
CA VAL A 60 0.67 -27.02 11.73
C VAL A 60 0.01 -27.96 12.73
N MET A 61 0.33 -29.24 12.61
CA MET A 61 -0.16 -30.30 13.48
C MET A 61 1.00 -31.10 14.05
N ASN A 62 0.87 -31.53 15.30
CA ASN A 62 1.83 -32.43 15.95
C ASN A 62 1.09 -33.49 16.76
N ASP A 63 1.75 -34.64 16.91
CA ASP A 63 1.31 -35.72 17.79
C ASP A 63 2.10 -35.62 19.09
N ASN A 64 1.40 -35.65 20.23
CA ASN A 64 2.00 -35.46 21.55
C ASN A 64 1.47 -36.50 22.56
N PRO A 65 2.26 -36.88 23.56
CA PRO A 65 1.82 -37.69 24.68
C PRO A 65 0.66 -37.06 25.47
N ILE A 66 -0.31 -37.85 25.93
CA ILE A 66 -1.54 -37.34 26.56
C ILE A 66 -1.30 -36.52 27.85
N ASP A 67 -0.20 -36.78 28.55
CA ASP A 67 0.23 -36.07 29.75
C ASP A 67 0.71 -34.64 29.49
N CYS A 68 0.92 -34.25 28.22
CA CYS A 68 1.20 -32.86 27.85
C CYS A 68 -0.02 -31.93 28.00
N ILE A 69 -1.23 -32.47 28.19
CA ILE A 69 -2.47 -31.69 28.33
C ILE A 69 -2.56 -31.06 29.73
N ILE A 70 -2.61 -29.72 29.78
CA ILE A 70 -2.65 -28.96 31.03
C ILE A 70 -4.09 -28.66 31.46
N SER A 71 -4.85 -27.96 30.61
CA SER A 71 -6.22 -27.53 30.96
C SER A 71 -7.01 -27.11 29.73
N LYS A 72 -8.33 -27.02 29.86
CA LYS A 72 -9.24 -26.64 28.78
C LYS A 72 -9.41 -25.12 28.67
N VAL A 73 -9.45 -24.61 27.44
CA VAL A 73 -9.70 -23.19 27.12
C VAL A 73 -10.82 -23.01 26.11
N SER A 74 -11.50 -21.87 26.20
CA SER A 74 -12.46 -21.44 25.19
C SER A 74 -11.79 -20.54 24.15
N VAL A 75 -11.82 -20.96 22.87
CA VAL A 75 -11.36 -20.13 21.75
C VAL A 75 -12.50 -19.98 20.75
N THR A 76 -12.90 -18.76 20.44
CA THR A 76 -14.05 -18.48 19.54
C THR A 76 -13.59 -17.94 18.19
N GLN A 77 -14.17 -18.44 17.10
CA GLN A 77 -13.96 -17.86 15.78
C GLN A 77 -14.84 -16.61 15.62
N ILE A 78 -14.27 -15.51 15.16
CA ILE A 78 -15.01 -14.28 14.85
C ILE A 78 -14.86 -13.94 13.37
N SER A 79 -15.86 -13.27 12.79
CA SER A 79 -15.73 -12.73 11.45
C SER A 79 -14.83 -11.49 11.47
N PRO A 80 -13.83 -11.40 10.58
CA PRO A 80 -12.95 -10.23 10.53
C PRO A 80 -13.77 -9.03 10.02
N LYS A 81 -13.85 -7.96 10.83
CA LYS A 81 -14.47 -6.68 10.45
C LYS A 81 -13.55 -5.53 10.87
N LEU A 82 -13.32 -4.57 9.97
CA LEU A 82 -12.59 -3.36 10.31
C LEU A 82 -13.35 -2.53 11.37
N GLY A 83 -12.62 -2.02 12.37
CA GLY A 83 -13.18 -1.09 13.36
C GLY A 83 -14.09 -1.75 14.42
N LEU A 84 -14.03 -3.08 14.59
CA LEU A 84 -14.63 -3.76 15.74
C LEU A 84 -14.12 -3.12 17.03
N LYS A 85 -15.03 -2.50 17.80
CA LYS A 85 -14.73 -1.99 19.13
C LYS A 85 -14.52 -3.17 20.08
N SER A 86 -13.51 -3.08 20.96
CA SER A 86 -13.17 -4.11 21.96
C SER A 86 -14.39 -4.62 22.77
N ASN A 87 -15.38 -3.75 22.99
CA ASN A 87 -16.61 -4.06 23.72
C ASN A 87 -17.57 -5.06 23.03
N SER A 88 -17.28 -5.47 21.79
CA SER A 88 -18.06 -6.46 21.04
C SER A 88 -17.41 -7.86 20.99
N LEU A 89 -16.28 -8.03 21.66
CA LEU A 89 -15.56 -9.29 21.70
C LEU A 89 -16.28 -10.32 22.59
N PRO A 90 -16.29 -11.61 22.21
CA PRO A 90 -16.89 -12.67 23.01
C PRO A 90 -16.19 -12.80 24.39
N ARG A 91 -16.92 -13.35 25.36
CA ARG A 91 -16.43 -13.65 26.72
C ARG A 91 -15.46 -14.85 26.78
N SER A 92 -15.01 -15.36 25.65
CA SER A 92 -14.07 -16.48 25.61
C SER A 92 -12.66 -16.05 26.04
N ASP A 93 -11.88 -17.03 26.47
CA ASP A 93 -10.49 -16.84 26.90
C ASP A 93 -9.65 -16.30 25.73
N PHE A 94 -9.86 -16.87 24.54
CA PHE A 94 -9.21 -16.44 23.30
C PHE A 94 -10.21 -16.30 22.15
N TYR A 95 -9.78 -15.63 21.08
CA TYR A 95 -10.52 -15.57 19.81
C TYR A 95 -9.56 -15.54 18.62
N PHE A 96 -10.07 -15.92 17.45
CA PHE A 96 -9.32 -15.88 16.20
C PHE A 96 -10.21 -15.45 15.05
N ASP A 97 -9.63 -14.69 14.12
CA ASP A 97 -10.30 -14.17 12.92
C ASP A 97 -9.54 -14.51 11.63
N MET A 98 -8.28 -14.92 11.76
CA MET A 98 -7.37 -15.19 10.66
C MET A 98 -6.59 -16.49 10.88
N GLU A 99 -6.12 -17.05 9.78
CA GLU A 99 -5.11 -18.10 9.71
C GLU A 99 -3.73 -17.46 9.55
N TYR A 100 -2.73 -18.03 10.22
CA TYR A 100 -1.31 -17.76 10.00
C TYR A 100 -0.63 -18.96 9.35
N CYS A 101 -0.01 -18.71 8.20
CA CYS A 101 0.85 -19.65 7.48
C CYS A 101 2.29 -19.13 7.49
N VAL A 102 3.23 -20.03 7.77
CA VAL A 102 4.66 -19.71 7.83
C VAL A 102 5.16 -19.23 6.46
N ASP A 103 4.65 -19.82 5.39
CA ASP A 103 5.06 -19.48 4.03
C ASP A 103 4.58 -18.07 3.67
N TYR A 104 5.54 -17.26 3.19
CA TYR A 104 5.36 -15.83 2.96
C TYR A 104 4.84 -15.04 4.19
N SER A 105 4.97 -15.59 5.40
CA SER A 105 4.42 -15.00 6.63
C SER A 105 2.97 -14.54 6.46
N THR A 106 2.14 -15.42 5.93
CA THR A 106 0.80 -15.07 5.44
C THR A 106 -0.22 -15.07 6.57
N PHE A 107 -0.87 -13.93 6.77
CA PHE A 107 -2.09 -13.77 7.56
C PHE A 107 -3.26 -13.63 6.60
N ARG A 108 -4.17 -14.60 6.58
CA ARG A 108 -5.32 -14.60 5.67
C ARG A 108 -6.61 -14.92 6.38
N ASN A 109 -7.72 -14.56 5.76
CA ASN A 109 -9.01 -15.00 6.26
C ASN A 109 -9.12 -16.52 6.20
N LEU A 110 -9.89 -17.07 7.14
CA LEU A 110 -10.24 -18.48 7.12
C LEU A 110 -11.12 -18.80 5.89
N PRO A 111 -10.90 -19.94 5.22
CA PRO A 111 -11.83 -20.42 4.21
C PRO A 111 -13.24 -20.54 4.82
N PRO A 112 -14.31 -20.17 4.10
CA PRO A 112 -15.66 -20.43 4.58
C PRO A 112 -15.84 -21.94 4.81
N ASP A 113 -16.35 -22.30 5.99
CA ASP A 113 -16.56 -23.67 6.50
C ASP A 113 -17.27 -24.57 5.46
N ASN A 114 -16.48 -25.27 4.65
CA ASN A 114 -16.83 -26.51 3.93
C ASN A 114 -15.65 -27.22 3.24
N SER A 115 -14.40 -26.75 3.38
CA SER A 115 -13.21 -27.38 2.80
C SER A 115 -12.23 -28.01 3.81
N PHE A 116 -12.65 -28.19 5.07
CA PHE A 116 -11.83 -28.78 6.14
C PHE A 116 -11.47 -30.28 5.93
N LYS A 117 -11.86 -30.88 4.80
CA LYS A 117 -11.58 -32.28 4.44
C LYS A 117 -10.69 -32.49 3.21
N ARG A 118 -10.10 -31.44 2.60
CA ARG A 118 -9.27 -31.61 1.39
C ARG A 118 -7.87 -31.01 1.41
N TYR A 119 -7.47 -30.31 2.48
CA TYR A 119 -6.11 -29.76 2.58
C TYR A 119 -5.28 -30.56 3.58
N SER A 120 -5.18 -31.87 3.34
CA SER A 120 -4.15 -32.70 3.95
C SER A 120 -3.10 -32.94 2.88
N SER A 121 -1.87 -32.50 3.17
CA SER A 121 -0.62 -32.74 2.43
C SER A 121 -0.58 -32.29 0.97
N SER A 122 0.36 -31.39 0.65
CA SER A 122 0.79 -31.02 -0.71
C SER A 122 -0.28 -30.32 -1.55
N ASN A 123 -0.11 -29.01 -1.75
CA ASN A 123 -0.45 -28.23 -2.95
C ASN A 123 -0.86 -26.81 -2.55
N CYS A 124 0.12 -25.99 -2.19
CA CYS A 124 0.01 -24.53 -2.31
C CYS A 124 0.23 -24.06 -3.76
N CYS A 125 0.42 -25.00 -4.70
CA CYS A 125 0.90 -24.74 -6.06
C CYS A 125 0.00 -25.27 -7.18
N GLU A 126 -1.10 -25.96 -6.89
CA GLU A 126 -2.02 -26.44 -7.93
C GLU A 126 -3.39 -25.77 -7.79
N GLU A 127 -3.53 -24.57 -8.34
CA GLU A 127 -4.69 -24.26 -9.18
C GLU A 127 -4.26 -23.33 -10.32
N VAL A 128 -4.42 -23.85 -11.54
CA VAL A 128 -4.26 -23.23 -12.87
C VAL A 128 -2.82 -23.08 -13.40
N PHE A 129 -2.30 -24.17 -13.98
CA PHE A 129 -1.34 -24.10 -15.07
C PHE A 129 -2.07 -23.87 -16.40
N PRO A 130 -1.69 -22.85 -17.21
CA PRO A 130 -1.77 -22.94 -18.64
C PRO A 130 -0.35 -23.22 -19.16
N SER A 131 -0.12 -24.45 -19.60
CA SER A 131 1.03 -24.78 -20.44
C SER A 131 0.86 -24.11 -21.81
N THR A 132 1.82 -23.25 -22.17
CA THR A 132 2.04 -22.63 -23.49
C THR A 132 0.97 -21.66 -24.04
N PRO A 133 1.36 -20.57 -24.73
CA PRO A 133 0.45 -19.51 -25.12
C PRO A 133 -0.29 -19.88 -26.41
N ALA A 134 -1.47 -20.47 -26.28
CA ALA A 134 -2.46 -20.45 -27.35
C ALA A 134 -3.58 -19.48 -26.96
N PHE A 135 -3.62 -18.35 -27.66
CA PHE A 135 -4.78 -17.44 -27.67
C PHE A 135 -6.03 -18.25 -28.03
N SER A 136 -6.87 -18.61 -27.06
CA SER A 136 -8.29 -18.88 -27.31
C SER A 136 -9.10 -18.79 -26.03
N ALA A 137 -10.20 -18.05 -26.14
CA ALA A 137 -11.19 -17.72 -25.13
C ALA A 137 -11.71 -18.91 -24.33
N ASN A 138 -11.85 -18.72 -23.01
CA ASN A 138 -13.05 -18.98 -22.21
C ASN A 138 -12.74 -18.84 -20.71
N ILE A 139 -12.89 -17.62 -20.18
CA ILE A 139 -12.89 -17.36 -18.73
C ILE A 139 -14.35 -17.36 -18.25
N PRO A 140 -14.69 -17.99 -17.11
CA PRO A 140 -16.05 -18.01 -16.59
C PRO A 140 -16.52 -16.58 -16.29
N SER A 141 -17.70 -16.22 -16.77
CA SER A 141 -18.30 -14.89 -16.62
C SER A 141 -18.54 -14.56 -15.14
N PHE A 142 -17.67 -13.73 -14.56
CA PHE A 142 -17.98 -13.00 -13.33
C PHE A 142 -18.60 -11.66 -13.69
N GLY A 143 -19.68 -11.33 -12.98
CA GLY A 143 -20.57 -10.22 -13.26
C GLY A 143 -19.84 -8.90 -13.51
N THR A 144 -20.24 -8.26 -14.60
CA THR A 144 -19.85 -6.91 -15.02
C THR A 144 -20.24 -5.88 -13.96
N TYR A 145 -19.27 -5.52 -13.12
CA TYR A 145 -19.17 -4.21 -12.49
C TYR A 145 -17.68 -3.84 -12.46
N GLN A 146 -17.10 -3.49 -13.60
CA GLN A 146 -15.74 -2.91 -13.64
C GLN A 146 -15.84 -1.45 -13.20
N ALA A 147 -15.95 -1.23 -11.90
CA ALA A 147 -15.68 0.07 -11.32
C ALA A 147 -14.17 0.33 -11.42
N GLU A 148 -13.80 1.50 -11.96
CA GLU A 148 -12.43 2.03 -11.92
C GLU A 148 -11.91 1.99 -10.47
N LEU A 149 -10.76 1.33 -10.25
CA LEU A 149 -10.06 1.33 -8.97
C LEU A 149 -9.06 2.49 -8.95
N THR A 150 -8.98 3.16 -7.80
CA THR A 150 -8.14 4.32 -7.61
C THR A 150 -6.87 3.99 -6.81
N LEU A 151 -5.72 4.43 -7.33
CA LEU A 151 -4.41 4.24 -6.72
C LEU A 151 -3.86 5.57 -6.18
N LEU A 152 -3.33 5.51 -4.96
CA LEU A 152 -2.47 6.53 -4.35
C LEU A 152 -1.04 5.98 -4.25
N ASP A 153 -0.09 6.65 -4.89
CA ASP A 153 1.34 6.32 -4.85
C ASP A 153 2.09 7.25 -3.88
N LEU A 154 2.61 6.68 -2.79
CA LEU A 154 3.38 7.39 -1.77
C LEU A 154 4.87 7.17 -1.97
N TYR A 155 5.68 8.22 -1.88
CA TYR A 155 7.11 8.17 -2.21
C TYR A 155 7.32 7.69 -3.65
N SER A 156 6.50 8.25 -4.55
CA SER A 156 6.27 7.72 -5.90
C SER A 156 7.51 7.72 -6.80
N GLY A 157 8.52 8.55 -6.50
CA GLY A 157 9.62 8.83 -7.40
C GLY A 157 9.09 9.29 -8.76
N CYS A 158 9.62 8.70 -9.83
CA CYS A 158 9.11 8.92 -11.19
C CYS A 158 7.88 8.04 -11.55
N GLY A 159 7.36 7.24 -10.61
CA GLY A 159 6.15 6.43 -10.80
C GLY A 159 6.39 5.02 -11.34
N GLY A 160 7.58 4.45 -11.16
CA GLY A 160 7.89 3.11 -11.69
C GLY A 160 6.97 2.01 -11.13
N MET A 161 6.69 2.04 -9.82
CA MET A 161 5.82 1.05 -9.17
C MET A 161 4.35 1.23 -9.55
N SER A 162 3.82 2.46 -9.48
CA SER A 162 2.43 2.75 -9.88
C SER A 162 2.18 2.44 -11.35
N THR A 163 3.09 2.83 -12.26
CA THR A 163 2.99 2.49 -13.68
C THR A 163 2.95 0.98 -13.89
N GLY A 164 3.87 0.23 -13.27
CA GLY A 164 3.90 -1.23 -13.37
C GLY A 164 2.63 -1.90 -12.82
N LEU A 165 2.10 -1.40 -11.70
CA LEU A 165 0.83 -1.88 -11.13
C LEU A 165 -0.36 -1.64 -12.05
N CYS A 166 -0.50 -0.43 -12.59
CA CYS A 166 -1.58 -0.10 -13.52
C CYS A 166 -1.52 -0.97 -14.78
N LEU A 167 -0.33 -1.16 -15.36
CA LEU A 167 -0.14 -2.04 -16.52
C LEU A 167 -0.48 -3.50 -16.21
N GLY A 168 -0.02 -4.03 -15.07
CA GLY A 168 -0.33 -5.39 -14.63
C GLY A 168 -1.82 -5.61 -14.32
N ALA A 169 -2.48 -4.61 -13.72
CA ALA A 169 -3.92 -4.62 -13.49
C ALA A 169 -4.70 -4.62 -14.81
N LYS A 170 -4.31 -3.77 -15.76
CA LYS A 170 -4.91 -3.70 -17.11
C LYS A 170 -4.79 -5.04 -17.84
N ALA A 171 -3.63 -5.70 -17.76
CA ALA A 171 -3.43 -7.06 -18.30
C ALA A 171 -4.37 -8.11 -17.65
N SER A 172 -4.79 -7.87 -16.41
CA SER A 172 -5.74 -8.69 -15.66
C SER A 172 -7.20 -8.24 -15.84
N SER A 173 -7.49 -7.36 -16.81
CA SER A 173 -8.81 -6.73 -17.00
C SER A 173 -9.32 -6.01 -15.75
N ILE A 174 -8.44 -5.33 -15.02
CA ILE A 174 -8.79 -4.44 -13.91
C ILE A 174 -8.36 -3.04 -14.31
N ASP A 175 -9.30 -2.10 -14.28
CA ASP A 175 -9.01 -0.70 -14.55
C ASP A 175 -8.50 -0.03 -13.27
N LEU A 176 -7.17 0.03 -13.11
CA LEU A 176 -6.50 0.67 -11.98
C LEU A 176 -5.83 1.96 -12.47
N VAL A 177 -6.19 3.09 -11.88
CA VAL A 177 -5.69 4.41 -12.29
C VAL A 177 -5.00 5.11 -11.14
N THR A 178 -3.78 5.59 -11.37
CA THR A 178 -3.04 6.45 -10.44
C THR A 178 -3.70 7.82 -10.39
N LYS A 179 -4.57 8.04 -9.39
CA LYS A 179 -5.28 9.32 -9.22
C LYS A 179 -4.45 10.32 -8.43
N TRP A 180 -3.63 9.86 -7.49
CA TRP A 180 -2.81 10.71 -6.64
C TRP A 180 -1.40 10.14 -6.52
N ALA A 181 -0.41 11.02 -6.50
CA ALA A 181 0.98 10.67 -6.24
C ALA A 181 1.62 11.72 -5.34
N VAL A 182 2.48 11.30 -4.41
CA VAL A 182 3.15 12.19 -3.45
C VAL A 182 4.64 11.88 -3.45
N ASP A 183 5.46 12.91 -3.69
CA ASP A 183 6.91 12.82 -3.56
C ASP A 183 7.53 14.18 -3.17
N SER A 184 8.55 14.17 -2.33
CA SER A 184 9.26 15.41 -1.95
C SER A 184 10.21 15.91 -3.03
N ASP A 185 10.66 15.07 -3.96
CA ASP A 185 11.55 15.47 -5.06
C ASP A 185 10.77 16.06 -6.23
N LYS A 186 11.19 17.27 -6.63
CA LYS A 186 10.53 18.04 -7.68
C LYS A 186 10.72 17.44 -9.07
N SER A 187 11.90 16.86 -9.34
CA SER A 187 12.24 16.27 -10.65
C SER A 187 11.48 14.96 -10.87
N ALA A 188 11.39 14.16 -9.82
CA ALA A 188 10.59 12.94 -9.75
C ALA A 188 9.10 13.24 -10.01
N SER A 189 8.55 14.21 -9.28
CA SER A 189 7.17 14.66 -9.43
C SER A 189 6.86 15.17 -10.85
N LYS A 190 7.77 15.94 -11.46
CA LYS A 190 7.65 16.39 -12.86
C LYS A 190 7.62 15.22 -13.84
N SER A 191 8.49 14.24 -13.64
CA SER A 191 8.59 13.05 -14.51
C SER A 191 7.31 12.23 -14.43
N LEU A 192 6.76 12.01 -13.23
CA LEU A 192 5.50 11.29 -13.07
C LEU A 192 4.35 12.05 -13.72
N LYS A 193 4.28 13.39 -13.52
CA LYS A 193 3.23 14.23 -14.11
C LYS A 193 3.27 14.28 -15.64
N LEU A 194 4.45 14.19 -16.25
CA LEU A 194 4.61 14.12 -17.69
C LEU A 194 4.04 12.81 -18.26
N ASN A 195 4.29 11.69 -17.58
CA ASN A 195 3.85 10.36 -18.02
C ASN A 195 2.38 10.07 -17.67
N HIS A 196 1.85 10.69 -16.60
CA HIS A 196 0.48 10.53 -16.12
C HIS A 196 -0.20 11.89 -15.92
N PRO A 197 -0.60 12.59 -17.01
CA PRO A 197 -1.14 13.95 -16.95
C PRO A 197 -2.43 14.09 -16.12
N GLU A 198 -3.21 13.02 -16.01
CA GLU A 198 -4.44 12.93 -15.23
C GLU A 198 -4.21 12.79 -13.72
N ALA A 199 -3.02 12.36 -13.29
CA ALA A 199 -2.71 12.16 -11.88
C ALA A 199 -2.53 13.50 -11.14
N HIS A 200 -3.07 13.60 -9.93
CA HIS A 200 -2.81 14.69 -9.01
C HIS A 200 -1.46 14.45 -8.29
N VAL A 201 -0.39 14.96 -8.89
CA VAL A 201 0.97 14.83 -8.36
C VAL A 201 1.30 15.98 -7.41
N ARG A 202 1.69 15.65 -6.19
CA ARG A 202 1.97 16.61 -5.12
C ARG A 202 3.43 16.56 -4.74
N ASN A 203 4.09 17.71 -4.82
CA ASN A 203 5.48 17.86 -4.43
C ASN A 203 5.60 18.31 -2.97
N GLU A 204 5.42 17.38 -2.03
CA GLU A 204 5.41 17.64 -0.58
C GLU A 204 5.85 16.40 0.20
N ALA A 205 6.18 16.57 1.47
CA ALA A 205 6.53 15.45 2.35
C ALA A 205 5.27 14.65 2.74
N ALA A 206 5.42 13.33 2.95
CA ALA A 206 4.30 12.45 3.27
C ALA A 206 3.63 12.78 4.63
N ASP A 207 4.38 13.30 5.61
CA ASP A 207 3.84 13.73 6.90
C ASP A 207 2.98 14.99 6.76
N ASP A 208 3.41 15.94 5.93
CA ASP A 208 2.64 17.12 5.58
C ASP A 208 1.39 16.75 4.79
N PHE A 209 1.49 15.81 3.84
CA PHE A 209 0.32 15.28 3.14
C PHE A 209 -0.69 14.65 4.09
N LEU A 210 -0.26 13.81 5.06
CA LEU A 210 -1.18 13.24 6.06
C LEU A 210 -1.90 14.32 6.87
N ARG A 211 -1.21 15.41 7.24
CA ARG A 211 -1.82 16.54 7.94
C ARG A 211 -2.80 17.30 7.05
N LEU A 212 -2.44 17.51 5.79
CA LEU A 212 -3.31 18.09 4.78
C LEU A 212 -4.60 17.28 4.64
N LEU A 213 -4.53 15.94 4.54
CA LEU A 213 -5.72 15.09 4.46
C LEU A 213 -6.67 15.28 5.66
N LYS A 214 -6.11 15.38 6.87
CA LYS A 214 -6.89 15.60 8.10
C LYS A 214 -7.58 16.96 8.11
N GLU A 215 -6.88 18.02 7.72
CA GLU A 215 -7.48 19.37 7.62
C GLU A 215 -8.49 19.46 6.47
N TRP A 216 -8.19 18.81 5.34
CA TRP A 216 -9.10 18.72 4.20
C TRP A 216 -10.42 18.05 4.56
N GLU A 217 -10.40 16.97 5.36
CA GLU A 217 -11.61 16.33 5.88
C GLU A 217 -12.44 17.31 6.73
N LYS A 218 -11.81 18.14 7.57
CA LYS A 218 -12.51 19.15 8.38
C LYS A 218 -13.14 20.23 7.49
N LEU A 219 -12.42 20.71 6.47
CA LEU A 219 -12.93 21.68 5.52
C LEU A 219 -14.12 21.12 4.72
N CYS A 220 -14.02 19.89 4.24
CA CYS A 220 -15.12 19.23 3.54
C CYS A 220 -16.35 19.10 4.44
N LYS A 221 -16.18 18.71 5.71
CA LYS A 221 -17.30 18.67 6.68
C LYS A 221 -17.94 20.05 6.86
N ARG A 222 -17.13 21.10 7.02
CA ARG A 222 -17.64 22.47 7.23
C ARG A 222 -18.37 23.05 6.02
N TYR A 223 -17.86 22.85 4.81
CA TYR A 223 -18.34 23.59 3.63
C TYR A 223 -19.18 22.76 2.66
N VAL A 224 -19.06 21.42 2.70
CA VAL A 224 -19.80 20.52 1.81
C VAL A 224 -21.01 19.92 2.52
N VAL A 225 -20.85 19.45 3.76
CA VAL A 225 -21.96 18.81 4.51
C VAL A 225 -23.00 19.86 4.94
N ASP A 226 -22.58 21.01 5.47
CA ASP A 226 -23.50 22.10 5.84
C ASP A 226 -24.29 22.66 4.63
N ASN A 227 -23.75 22.54 3.42
CA ASN A 227 -24.42 22.98 2.19
C ASN A 227 -25.47 21.96 1.72
N LEU A 228 -25.20 20.66 1.88
CA LEU A 228 -26.18 19.60 1.58
C LEU A 228 -27.40 19.68 2.51
N GLU A 229 -27.20 20.02 3.79
CA GLU A 229 -28.29 20.23 4.74
C GLU A 229 -29.11 21.51 4.45
N ARG A 230 -28.49 22.56 3.92
CA ARG A 230 -29.21 23.79 3.48
C ARG A 230 -30.06 23.60 2.23
N THR A 231 -29.86 22.53 1.47
CA THR A 231 -30.54 22.34 0.17
C THR A 231 -31.95 21.71 0.31
N TYR A 232 -32.36 21.23 1.49
CA TYR A 232 -33.75 20.85 1.81
C TYR A 232 -34.04 21.10 3.30
N PRO A 233 -34.92 22.05 3.71
CA PRO A 233 -36.29 22.18 3.19
C PRO A 233 -36.79 23.62 2.89
N SER A 234 -37.71 23.66 1.91
CA SER A 234 -38.92 24.49 1.82
C SER A 234 -39.04 25.43 0.59
N ARG A 235 -39.90 24.95 -0.32
CA ARG A 235 -40.82 25.66 -1.21
C ARG A 235 -40.22 26.69 -2.19
N PHE A 236 -40.17 26.23 -3.44
CA PHE A 236 -40.47 27.02 -4.63
C PHE A 236 -41.45 28.17 -4.34
N ARG A 237 -40.95 29.40 -4.45
CA ARG A 237 -41.71 30.51 -5.00
C ARG A 237 -40.86 31.10 -6.12
N ALA A 238 -41.32 30.88 -7.35
CA ALA A 238 -40.97 31.71 -8.47
C ALA A 238 -41.39 33.14 -8.15
N SER A 239 -40.47 34.08 -8.24
CA SER A 239 -40.80 35.50 -8.39
C SER A 239 -39.87 36.13 -9.41
N GLU A 240 -40.54 36.78 -10.35
CA GLU A 240 -40.09 37.28 -11.64
C GLU A 240 -38.91 38.25 -11.58
N ALA A 241 -38.23 38.30 -12.73
CA ALA A 241 -37.22 39.27 -13.08
C ALA A 241 -37.74 40.71 -12.93
N ILE A 242 -36.93 41.55 -12.28
CA ILE A 242 -36.95 43.00 -12.51
C ILE A 242 -35.52 43.40 -12.85
N MET A 243 -35.29 43.66 -14.14
CA MET A 243 -34.17 44.47 -14.62
C MET A 243 -34.24 45.84 -13.96
N LYS A 244 -33.21 46.21 -13.19
CA LYS A 244 -32.91 47.60 -12.88
C LYS A 244 -31.50 47.92 -13.36
N ASN A 245 -31.46 48.73 -14.42
CA ASN A 245 -30.28 49.46 -14.87
C ASN A 245 -29.72 50.30 -13.72
N ALA A 246 -28.46 50.08 -13.37
CA ALA A 246 -27.67 51.03 -12.59
C ALA A 246 -26.45 51.45 -13.43
N SER A 247 -26.44 52.73 -13.79
CA SER A 247 -25.35 53.47 -14.43
C SER A 247 -24.07 53.49 -13.58
N PRO A 248 -22.89 53.72 -14.18
CA PRO A 248 -21.61 53.54 -13.51
C PRO A 248 -21.40 54.64 -12.47
N ALA A 249 -21.24 54.24 -11.20
CA ALA A 249 -20.81 55.15 -10.15
C ALA A 249 -19.28 55.24 -10.18
N LYS A 250 -18.83 56.50 -10.09
CA LYS A 250 -17.47 57.01 -10.24
C LYS A 250 -16.44 56.32 -9.35
N ASP A 251 -15.24 56.24 -9.90
CA ASP A 251 -13.98 55.94 -9.24
C ASP A 251 -13.88 56.60 -7.86
N ALA A 252 -13.80 55.77 -6.84
CA ALA A 252 -13.32 56.14 -5.52
C ALA A 252 -11.91 55.56 -5.38
N ASP A 253 -10.96 56.49 -5.31
CA ASP A 253 -9.52 56.35 -5.09
C ASP A 253 -9.17 55.14 -4.19
N THR A 254 -8.76 54.04 -4.81
CA THR A 254 -8.23 52.86 -4.11
C THR A 254 -6.73 53.06 -4.01
N SER A 255 -6.19 53.14 -2.78
CA SER A 255 -4.75 53.22 -2.56
C SER A 255 -4.05 52.08 -3.31
N ALA A 256 -2.94 52.40 -3.98
CA ALA A 256 -2.22 51.55 -4.94
C ALA A 256 -1.68 50.21 -4.41
N ASP A 257 -1.97 49.84 -3.16
CA ASP A 257 -1.50 48.62 -2.49
C ASP A 257 -2.64 47.65 -2.13
N GLU A 258 -3.90 47.92 -2.53
CA GLU A 258 -5.00 46.97 -2.32
C GLU A 258 -5.04 45.91 -3.41
N LEU A 259 -4.83 44.69 -2.96
CA LEU A 259 -4.46 43.56 -3.76
C LEU A 259 -5.67 42.59 -3.67
N GLU A 260 -6.46 42.49 -4.74
CA GLU A 260 -7.74 41.75 -4.77
C GLU A 260 -7.53 40.26 -5.13
N VAL A 261 -8.08 39.34 -4.33
CA VAL A 261 -8.00 37.88 -4.54
C VAL A 261 -9.06 37.43 -5.53
N SER A 262 -8.66 36.90 -6.70
CA SER A 262 -9.63 36.42 -7.70
C SER A 262 -10.11 34.98 -7.49
N GLY A 263 -9.32 34.14 -6.80
CA GLY A 263 -9.64 32.73 -6.58
C GLY A 263 -8.48 31.91 -6.04
N LEU A 264 -8.75 30.66 -5.65
CA LEU A 264 -7.77 29.71 -5.13
C LEU A 264 -7.57 28.56 -6.11
N VAL A 265 -6.34 28.06 -6.24
CA VAL A 265 -6.02 26.96 -7.19
C VAL A 265 -5.38 25.74 -6.58
N ASP A 266 -4.75 25.88 -5.42
CA ASP A 266 -4.12 24.74 -4.74
C ASP A 266 -4.17 24.94 -3.23
N VAL A 267 -3.93 23.85 -2.51
CA VAL A 267 -3.89 23.81 -1.05
C VAL A 267 -2.74 22.91 -0.62
N CYS A 268 -2.00 23.28 0.40
CA CYS A 268 -0.97 22.43 0.99
C CYS A 268 -0.94 22.60 2.51
N TYR A 269 -0.29 21.68 3.19
CA TYR A 269 0.04 21.83 4.60
C TYR A 269 1.56 21.92 4.75
N GLY A 270 2.02 22.78 5.65
CA GLY A 270 3.45 22.94 5.93
C GLY A 270 3.90 24.37 5.68
N ASP A 271 5.13 24.52 5.21
CA ASP A 271 5.74 25.83 4.99
C ASP A 271 6.46 25.91 3.64
N PRO A 272 5.72 25.91 2.52
CA PRO A 272 6.29 25.94 1.17
C PRO A 272 7.19 27.15 0.89
N CYS A 273 7.09 28.22 1.69
CA CYS A 273 7.85 29.46 1.55
C CYS A 273 9.00 29.59 2.56
N ASN A 274 9.26 28.57 3.40
CA ASN A 274 10.29 28.61 4.46
C ASN A 274 10.19 29.84 5.40
N THR A 275 8.97 30.26 5.69
CA THR A 275 8.64 31.42 6.54
C THR A 275 8.74 31.14 8.05
N GLY A 276 8.95 29.88 8.45
CA GLY A 276 8.93 29.41 9.84
C GLY A 276 7.54 29.03 10.36
N ASN A 277 6.47 29.33 9.61
CA ASN A 277 5.09 29.08 10.02
C ASN A 277 4.51 27.88 9.27
N ARG A 278 4.47 26.72 9.94
CA ARG A 278 3.80 25.50 9.44
C ARG A 278 2.30 25.59 9.68
N GLY A 279 1.51 25.44 8.63
CA GLY A 279 0.05 25.48 8.72
C GLY A 279 -0.62 25.13 7.40
N LEU A 280 -1.94 25.21 7.36
CA LEU A 280 -2.70 25.06 6.12
C LEU A 280 -2.57 26.34 5.29
N LYS A 281 -2.11 26.21 4.05
CA LYS A 281 -1.93 27.33 3.11
C LYS A 281 -2.69 27.06 1.83
N PHE A 282 -3.19 28.12 1.22
CA PHE A 282 -3.80 28.07 -0.11
C PHE A 282 -2.92 28.82 -1.10
N LYS A 283 -2.81 28.27 -2.31
CA LYS A 283 -2.20 28.98 -3.43
C LYS A 283 -3.26 29.91 -4.02
N VAL A 284 -3.02 31.19 -3.87
CA VAL A 284 -3.92 32.24 -4.33
C VAL A 284 -3.57 32.57 -5.78
N VAL A 285 -4.59 32.58 -6.65
CA VAL A 285 -4.44 32.98 -8.04
C VAL A 285 -5.06 34.34 -8.29
N ARG A 286 -4.22 35.18 -8.87
CA ARG A 286 -4.42 36.57 -9.31
C ARG A 286 -4.76 37.53 -8.19
N TRP A 287 -3.76 38.34 -7.89
CA TRP A 287 -3.91 39.79 -7.87
C TRP A 287 -4.45 40.25 -9.23
N LYS A 288 -5.56 40.98 -9.26
CA LYS A 288 -6.16 41.50 -10.49
C LYS A 288 -5.12 42.28 -11.32
N GLY A 289 -4.78 41.78 -12.52
CA GLY A 289 -3.78 42.38 -13.42
C GLY A 289 -2.43 41.64 -13.54
N TYR A 290 -2.21 40.55 -12.79
CA TYR A 290 -0.95 39.79 -12.76
C TYR A 290 -1.04 38.42 -13.46
N SER A 291 0.12 37.81 -13.76
CA SER A 291 0.25 36.57 -14.50
C SER A 291 0.44 35.35 -13.58
N ALA A 292 0.42 34.12 -14.13
CA ALA A 292 0.55 32.88 -13.34
C ALA A 292 1.92 32.71 -12.64
N SER A 293 2.92 33.53 -12.96
CA SER A 293 4.21 33.54 -12.23
C SER A 293 4.14 34.30 -10.91
N ASP A 294 3.07 35.06 -10.67
CA ASP A 294 2.92 35.97 -9.53
C ASP A 294 2.06 35.35 -8.40
N ASP A 295 1.69 34.08 -8.52
CA ASP A 295 0.88 33.35 -7.53
C ASP A 295 1.67 33.10 -6.24
N THR A 296 1.08 33.42 -5.08
CA THR A 296 1.69 33.23 -3.76
C THR A 296 0.93 32.21 -2.91
N TRP A 297 1.64 31.61 -1.95
CA TRP A 297 1.05 30.75 -0.92
C TRP A 297 0.69 31.58 0.30
N GLU A 298 -0.60 31.67 0.60
CA GLU A 298 -1.12 32.45 1.72
C GLU A 298 -1.67 31.53 2.84
N PRO A 299 -1.41 31.85 4.12
CA PRO A 299 -1.96 31.10 5.24
C PRO A 299 -3.48 31.29 5.32
N ILE A 300 -4.21 30.27 5.81
CA ILE A 300 -5.66 30.34 5.95
C ILE A 300 -6.11 31.51 6.85
N GLU A 301 -5.33 31.88 7.85
CA GLU A 301 -5.60 33.02 8.73
C GLU A 301 -5.58 34.36 7.98
N GLY A 302 -4.68 34.48 6.98
CA GLY A 302 -4.57 35.65 6.10
C GLY A 302 -5.74 35.78 5.12
N LEU A 303 -6.49 34.71 4.88
CA LEU A 303 -7.63 34.66 3.95
C LEU A 303 -8.99 34.76 4.67
N SER A 304 -9.01 35.28 5.90
CA SER A 304 -10.23 35.39 6.72
C SER A 304 -11.36 36.20 6.06
N ASN A 305 -11.03 37.17 5.20
CA ASN A 305 -12.00 37.96 4.43
C ASN A 305 -12.49 37.28 3.14
N CYS A 306 -11.91 36.12 2.75
CA CYS A 306 -12.19 35.41 1.49
C CYS A 306 -12.88 34.06 1.72
N GLN A 307 -13.79 33.96 2.70
CA GLN A 307 -14.43 32.69 3.06
C GLN A 307 -15.24 32.06 1.92
N GLU A 308 -15.86 32.88 1.07
CA GLU A 308 -16.62 32.40 -0.10
C GLU A 308 -15.70 31.74 -1.13
N CYS A 309 -14.51 32.30 -1.37
CA CYS A 309 -13.51 31.71 -2.25
C CYS A 309 -12.99 30.36 -1.72
N ILE A 310 -12.77 30.27 -0.40
CA ILE A 310 -12.39 29.00 0.26
C ILE A 310 -13.51 27.97 0.10
N GLN A 311 -14.76 28.37 0.34
CA GLN A 311 -15.92 27.49 0.21
C GLN A 311 -16.05 26.97 -1.23
N GLU A 312 -15.97 27.85 -2.23
CA GLU A 312 -16.05 27.46 -3.64
C GLU A 312 -14.92 26.51 -4.03
N PHE A 313 -13.69 26.81 -3.63
CA PHE A 313 -12.53 25.95 -3.86
C PHE A 313 -12.72 24.57 -3.23
N VAL A 314 -13.16 24.50 -1.97
CA VAL A 314 -13.38 23.22 -1.27
C VAL A 314 -14.47 22.40 -1.95
N ILE A 315 -15.59 23.01 -2.35
CA ILE A 315 -16.68 22.31 -3.05
C ILE A 315 -16.21 21.80 -4.42
N LYS A 316 -15.50 22.62 -5.18
CA LYS A 316 -14.96 22.24 -6.50
C LYS A 316 -13.91 21.14 -6.37
N GLY A 317 -13.01 21.27 -5.39
CA GLY A 317 -11.96 20.30 -5.08
C GLY A 317 -12.52 18.97 -4.61
N PHE A 318 -13.57 18.99 -3.78
CA PHE A 318 -14.27 17.79 -3.34
C PHE A 318 -14.92 17.06 -4.51
N ARG A 319 -15.64 17.78 -5.40
CA ARG A 319 -16.27 17.20 -6.59
C ARG A 319 -15.26 16.60 -7.56
N SER A 320 -14.12 17.27 -7.73
CA SER A 320 -13.04 16.84 -8.63
C SER A 320 -12.07 15.85 -7.98
N LYS A 321 -12.26 15.52 -6.69
CA LYS A 321 -11.40 14.64 -5.89
C LYS A 321 -9.92 15.00 -5.93
N ILE A 322 -9.59 16.29 -5.83
CA ILE A 322 -8.18 16.76 -5.85
C ILE A 322 -7.34 16.18 -4.70
N LEU A 323 -7.99 15.84 -3.58
CA LEU A 323 -7.41 15.18 -2.42
C LEU A 323 -8.31 14.02 -2.01
N PRO A 324 -7.74 12.85 -1.66
CA PRO A 324 -8.52 11.70 -1.27
C PRO A 324 -9.16 11.88 0.11
N LEU A 325 -10.41 11.47 0.26
CA LEU A 325 -11.02 11.23 1.56
C LEU A 325 -11.09 9.74 1.86
N ARG A 326 -11.47 9.40 3.09
CA ARG A 326 -11.66 8.01 3.51
C ARG A 326 -12.61 7.27 2.57
N GLY A 327 -12.19 6.10 2.10
CA GLY A 327 -12.95 5.31 1.12
C GLY A 327 -12.90 5.81 -0.32
N ASN A 328 -12.12 6.85 -0.64
CA ASN A 328 -11.88 7.27 -2.03
C ASN A 328 -10.66 6.61 -2.67
N VAL A 329 -9.84 5.92 -1.88
CA VAL A 329 -8.62 5.25 -2.34
C VAL A 329 -8.83 3.75 -2.23
N ASP A 330 -8.74 3.03 -3.33
CA ASP A 330 -8.86 1.57 -3.35
C ASP A 330 -7.50 0.89 -3.09
N VAL A 331 -6.42 1.45 -3.64
CA VAL A 331 -5.07 0.90 -3.51
C VAL A 331 -4.11 1.97 -3.03
N ILE A 332 -3.26 1.64 -2.04
CA ILE A 332 -2.08 2.44 -1.70
C ILE A 332 -0.85 1.64 -2.05
N CYS A 333 0.06 2.22 -2.84
CA CYS A 333 1.40 1.69 -2.99
C CYS A 333 2.44 2.70 -2.48
N GLY A 334 3.61 2.22 -2.05
CA GLY A 334 4.71 3.13 -1.74
C GLY A 334 5.99 2.46 -1.25
N GLY A 335 7.09 3.16 -1.47
CA GLY A 335 8.44 2.74 -1.05
C GLY A 335 8.99 3.67 0.02
N PRO A 336 8.53 3.59 1.29
CA PRO A 336 8.97 4.51 2.34
C PRO A 336 10.50 4.40 2.51
N PRO A 337 11.25 5.51 2.38
CA PRO A 337 12.70 5.46 2.47
C PRO A 337 13.14 5.12 3.89
N CYS A 338 14.12 4.23 4.00
CA CYS A 338 14.73 3.85 5.26
C CYS A 338 16.24 4.09 5.18
N GLN A 339 16.64 5.34 5.40
CA GLN A 339 18.04 5.77 5.23
C GLN A 339 18.93 5.36 6.42
N GLY A 340 18.32 5.06 7.58
CA GLY A 340 19.04 4.56 8.75
C GLY A 340 19.59 3.14 8.58
N ILE A 341 19.09 2.39 7.59
CA ILE A 341 19.29 0.94 7.51
C ILE A 341 20.15 0.47 6.32
N SER A 342 20.86 1.35 5.62
CA SER A 342 21.73 0.96 4.51
C SER A 342 23.14 1.52 4.63
N GLY A 343 24.13 0.78 4.11
CA GLY A 343 25.53 1.21 4.02
C GLY A 343 26.20 1.51 5.38
N TYR A 344 26.79 2.70 5.50
CA TYR A 344 27.55 3.15 6.68
C TYR A 344 26.69 3.35 7.95
N ASN A 345 25.36 3.46 7.82
CA ASN A 345 24.45 3.68 8.95
C ASN A 345 24.04 2.41 9.69
N ARG A 346 24.40 1.22 9.16
CA ARG A 346 23.99 -0.11 9.64
C ARG A 346 24.24 -0.40 11.13
N PHE A 347 25.13 0.35 11.77
CA PHE A 347 25.54 0.15 13.17
C PHE A 347 25.14 1.32 14.09
N ARG A 348 24.38 2.31 13.60
CA ARG A 348 23.90 3.44 14.42
C ARG A 348 22.46 3.16 14.86
N ASN A 349 22.18 3.33 16.16
CA ASN A 349 20.86 3.12 16.78
C ASN A 349 20.26 1.72 16.58
N VAL A 350 21.07 0.68 16.80
CA VAL A 350 20.64 -0.73 16.66
C VAL A 350 19.53 -1.09 17.65
N ASP A 351 19.54 -0.50 18.85
CA ASP A 351 18.62 -0.88 19.93
C ASP A 351 17.20 -0.28 19.78
N SER A 352 17.03 0.80 19.00
CA SER A 352 15.73 1.42 18.71
C SER A 352 15.69 2.03 17.30
N PRO A 353 15.59 1.22 16.22
CA PRO A 353 15.60 1.74 14.86
C PRO A 353 14.41 2.64 14.55
N LEU A 354 13.27 2.46 15.21
CA LEU A 354 12.07 3.28 15.01
C LEU A 354 12.18 4.67 15.66
N ASP A 355 13.05 4.85 16.65
CA ASP A 355 13.33 6.15 17.27
C ASP A 355 14.27 7.01 16.39
N ASP A 356 14.88 6.40 15.36
CA ASP A 356 15.62 7.14 14.34
C ASP A 356 14.61 7.89 13.44
N GLU A 357 14.71 9.22 13.41
CA GLU A 357 13.91 10.09 12.54
C GLU A 357 13.93 9.64 11.07
N ARG A 358 15.00 8.94 10.64
CA ARG A 358 15.19 8.44 9.28
C ARG A 358 14.37 7.19 8.94
N ASN A 359 13.82 6.49 9.94
CA ASN A 359 12.95 5.33 9.75
C ASN A 359 11.46 5.66 10.00
N ARG A 360 11.18 6.88 10.45
CA ARG A 360 9.83 7.42 10.70
C ARG A 360 8.89 7.34 9.49
N GLN A 361 9.43 7.29 8.27
CA GLN A 361 8.63 7.25 7.03
C GLN A 361 7.79 5.96 6.90
N ILE A 362 8.22 4.83 7.47
CA ILE A 362 7.39 3.61 7.55
C ILE A 362 6.18 3.88 8.46
N VAL A 363 6.38 4.56 9.59
CA VAL A 363 5.29 4.91 10.52
C VAL A 363 4.29 5.82 9.82
N VAL A 364 4.77 6.86 9.12
CA VAL A 364 3.91 7.78 8.34
C VAL A 364 3.14 7.05 7.25
N PHE A 365 3.79 6.12 6.52
CA PHE A 365 3.12 5.29 5.51
C PHE A 365 1.97 4.48 6.14
N MET A 366 2.23 3.80 7.25
CA MET A 366 1.23 3.01 7.97
C MET A 366 0.11 3.89 8.55
N ASP A 367 0.41 5.09 9.00
CA ASP A 367 -0.59 6.04 9.51
C ASP A 367 -1.49 6.59 8.38
N ILE A 368 -0.97 6.77 7.16
CA ILE A 368 -1.79 7.11 5.99
C ILE A 368 -2.70 5.94 5.61
N VAL A 369 -2.18 4.71 5.61
CA VAL A 369 -2.98 3.48 5.40
C VAL A 369 -4.08 3.35 6.45
N GLU A 370 -3.76 3.59 7.72
CA GLU A 370 -4.73 3.56 8.82
C GLU A 370 -5.81 4.64 8.67
N TYR A 371 -5.41 5.82 8.21
CA TYR A 371 -6.31 6.95 8.02
C TYR A 371 -7.26 6.74 6.84
N LEU A 372 -6.76 6.33 5.67
CA LEU A 372 -7.52 6.20 4.42
C LEU A 372 -8.26 4.87 4.28
N LYS A 373 -7.73 3.81 4.88
CA LYS A 373 -8.25 2.43 4.87
C LYS A 373 -8.54 1.89 3.45
N PRO A 374 -7.50 1.77 2.59
CA PRO A 374 -7.68 1.24 1.24
C PRO A 374 -8.09 -0.24 1.23
N LYS A 375 -8.59 -0.72 0.09
CA LYS A 375 -8.86 -2.16 -0.11
C LYS A 375 -7.57 -2.97 -0.18
N PHE A 376 -6.54 -2.42 -0.82
CA PHE A 376 -5.23 -3.05 -0.98
C PHE A 376 -4.09 -2.10 -0.61
N VAL A 377 -3.01 -2.69 -0.08
CA VAL A 377 -1.77 -2.00 0.26
C VAL A 377 -0.62 -2.78 -0.34
N LEU A 378 0.28 -2.10 -1.03
CA LEU A 378 1.56 -2.66 -1.47
C LEU A 378 2.71 -1.78 -0.98
N MET A 379 3.48 -2.28 -0.04
CA MET A 379 4.70 -1.60 0.40
C MET A 379 5.92 -2.29 -0.21
N GLU A 380 6.77 -1.52 -0.88
CA GLU A 380 8.08 -1.98 -1.37
C GLU A 380 9.19 -1.50 -0.43
N ASN A 381 10.25 -2.31 -0.26
CA ASN A 381 11.47 -1.85 0.39
C ASN A 381 12.69 -2.69 0.04
N VAL A 382 13.87 -2.24 0.47
CA VAL A 382 15.12 -2.99 0.37
C VAL A 382 15.12 -4.21 1.30
N VAL A 383 15.86 -5.27 0.94
CA VAL A 383 15.99 -6.50 1.75
C VAL A 383 16.59 -6.25 3.14
N ASP A 384 17.35 -5.17 3.29
CA ASP A 384 17.96 -4.83 4.58
C ASP A 384 16.93 -4.53 5.69
N ILE A 385 15.67 -4.22 5.33
CA ILE A 385 14.55 -4.10 6.28
C ILE A 385 14.29 -5.40 7.07
N LEU A 386 14.73 -6.55 6.53
CA LEU A 386 14.61 -7.88 7.15
C LEU A 386 15.90 -8.34 7.83
N ARG A 387 17.03 -7.64 7.59
CA ARG A 387 18.36 -8.01 8.12
C ARG A 387 18.70 -7.23 9.38
N LEU A 388 18.33 -5.96 9.42
CA LEU A 388 18.75 -5.06 10.48
C LEU A 388 17.86 -5.16 11.70
N ASP A 389 18.49 -5.11 12.88
CA ASP A 389 17.82 -5.29 14.17
C ASP A 389 16.86 -6.50 14.14
N LYS A 390 17.40 -7.62 13.66
CA LYS A 390 16.67 -8.88 13.45
C LYS A 390 15.42 -8.75 12.56
N GLY A 391 15.35 -7.72 11.71
CA GLY A 391 14.21 -7.45 10.85
C GLY A 391 13.05 -6.71 11.53
N SER A 392 13.31 -5.95 12.60
CA SER A 392 12.27 -5.21 13.37
C SER A 392 11.40 -4.33 12.49
N LEU A 393 11.95 -3.58 11.53
CA LEU A 393 11.16 -2.73 10.64
C LEU A 393 10.20 -3.52 9.73
N GLY A 394 10.65 -4.65 9.17
CA GLY A 394 9.79 -5.50 8.34
C GLY A 394 8.69 -6.18 9.17
N ARG A 395 9.04 -6.62 10.38
CA ARG A 395 8.10 -7.16 11.37
C ARG A 395 7.10 -6.11 11.82
N TYR A 396 7.53 -4.89 12.08
CA TYR A 396 6.71 -3.75 12.45
C TYR A 396 5.67 -3.45 11.36
N ALA A 397 6.11 -3.37 10.10
CA ALA A 397 5.22 -3.10 8.98
C ALA A 397 4.12 -4.18 8.84
N LEU A 398 4.51 -5.46 8.92
CA LEU A 398 3.57 -6.59 8.92
C LEU A 398 2.64 -6.53 10.15
N SER A 399 3.19 -6.26 11.32
CA SER A 399 2.47 -6.17 12.59
C SER A 399 1.42 -5.06 12.58
N ARG A 400 1.74 -3.87 12.02
CA ARG A 400 0.77 -2.78 11.84
C ARG A 400 -0.39 -3.18 10.94
N LEU A 401 -0.14 -3.84 9.81
CA LEU A 401 -1.21 -4.34 8.93
C LEU A 401 -2.12 -5.34 9.65
N VAL A 402 -1.54 -6.33 10.32
CA VAL A 402 -2.28 -7.35 11.07
C VAL A 402 -3.08 -6.73 12.23
N HIS A 403 -2.53 -5.71 12.89
CA HIS A 403 -3.20 -4.96 13.95
C HIS A 403 -4.40 -4.17 13.42
N MET A 404 -4.23 -3.53 12.27
CA MET A 404 -5.31 -2.86 11.52
C MET A 404 -6.32 -3.85 10.92
N LYS A 405 -6.19 -5.16 11.20
CA LYS A 405 -7.03 -6.26 10.71
C LYS A 405 -6.99 -6.44 9.19
N TYR A 406 -5.90 -6.07 8.54
CA TYR A 406 -5.66 -6.47 7.15
C TYR A 406 -5.18 -7.91 7.11
N GLN A 407 -5.59 -8.63 6.08
CA GLN A 407 -4.85 -9.80 5.62
C GLN A 407 -3.50 -9.31 5.10
N ALA A 408 -2.42 -10.03 5.35
CA ALA A 408 -1.09 -9.60 4.97
C ALA A 408 -0.19 -10.75 4.54
N ARG A 409 0.79 -10.48 3.70
CA ARG A 409 1.88 -11.41 3.38
C ARG A 409 3.10 -10.67 2.87
N LEU A 410 4.26 -11.29 3.07
CA LEU A 410 5.55 -10.71 2.75
C LEU A 410 6.32 -11.62 1.80
N GLY A 411 6.79 -11.06 0.70
CA GLY A 411 7.52 -11.76 -0.36
C GLY A 411 8.81 -11.05 -0.70
N ILE A 412 9.83 -11.84 -1.05
CA ILE A 412 11.14 -11.35 -1.50
C ILE A 412 11.28 -11.73 -2.97
N ILE A 413 11.43 -10.73 -3.82
CA ILE A 413 11.35 -10.85 -5.27
C ILE A 413 12.66 -10.35 -5.88
N ALA A 414 13.22 -11.14 -6.79
CA ALA A 414 14.39 -10.77 -7.58
C ALA A 414 13.94 -10.24 -8.95
N ALA A 415 14.22 -8.97 -9.26
CA ALA A 415 13.79 -8.34 -10.51
C ALA A 415 14.27 -9.09 -11.77
N GLY A 416 15.46 -9.69 -11.73
CA GLY A 416 16.00 -10.46 -12.86
C GLY A 416 15.15 -11.67 -13.23
N CYS A 417 14.43 -12.26 -12.28
CA CYS A 417 13.51 -13.38 -12.52
C CYS A 417 12.28 -13.00 -13.37
N TYR A 418 12.09 -11.71 -13.69
CA TYR A 418 10.97 -11.17 -14.45
C TYR A 418 11.44 -10.44 -15.72
N GLY A 419 12.57 -10.87 -16.30
CA GLY A 419 13.03 -10.38 -17.60
C GLY A 419 13.73 -9.03 -17.53
N LEU A 420 14.66 -8.87 -16.58
CA LEU A 420 15.55 -7.70 -16.53
C LEU A 420 17.01 -8.14 -16.39
N PRO A 421 17.96 -7.51 -17.11
CA PRO A 421 19.39 -7.83 -17.00
C PRO A 421 20.03 -7.18 -15.76
N GLN A 422 19.38 -7.32 -14.61
CA GLN A 422 19.86 -6.85 -13.31
C GLN A 422 19.51 -7.83 -12.20
N PHE A 423 20.39 -7.94 -11.21
CA PHE A 423 20.08 -8.66 -9.98
C PHE A 423 19.69 -7.67 -8.88
N ARG A 424 18.38 -7.43 -8.73
CA ARG A 424 17.83 -6.51 -7.71
C ARG A 424 16.79 -7.23 -6.87
N LEU A 425 17.14 -7.54 -5.62
CA LEU A 425 16.21 -8.09 -4.64
C LEU A 425 15.47 -6.98 -3.91
N ARG A 426 14.15 -7.16 -3.75
CA ARG A 426 13.27 -6.26 -3.00
C ARG A 426 12.23 -7.03 -2.21
N VAL A 427 11.78 -6.42 -1.13
CA VAL A 427 10.73 -6.94 -0.25
C VAL A 427 9.43 -6.26 -0.63
N PHE A 428 8.39 -7.07 -0.80
CA PHE A 428 7.04 -6.62 -1.08
C PHE A 428 6.12 -7.12 0.03
N LEU A 429 5.42 -6.20 0.67
CA LEU A 429 4.42 -6.48 1.69
C LEU A 429 3.04 -6.15 1.14
N TRP A 430 2.23 -7.18 0.93
CA TRP A 430 0.82 -7.04 0.58
C TRP A 430 -0.01 -6.87 1.85
N GLY A 431 -0.97 -5.97 1.79
CA GLY A 431 -2.11 -5.88 2.68
C GLY A 431 -3.41 -5.94 1.87
N ALA A 432 -4.40 -6.68 2.34
CA ALA A 432 -5.74 -6.69 1.76
C ALA A 432 -6.80 -6.57 2.84
N HIS A 433 -7.82 -5.78 2.57
CA HIS A 433 -8.97 -5.62 3.45
C HIS A 433 -9.64 -6.99 3.71
N PRO A 434 -10.26 -7.23 4.89
CA PRO A 434 -10.95 -8.49 5.18
C PRO A 434 -12.02 -8.92 4.20
N SER A 435 -12.61 -8.00 3.43
CA SER A 435 -13.60 -8.35 2.41
C SER A 435 -12.99 -8.76 1.08
N GLU A 436 -11.69 -8.57 0.90
CA GLU A 436 -10.99 -8.74 -0.36
C GLU A 436 -10.17 -10.03 -0.36
N LYS A 437 -9.80 -10.51 -1.55
CA LYS A 437 -8.88 -11.66 -1.67
C LYS A 437 -7.43 -11.16 -1.59
N LEU A 438 -6.65 -11.69 -0.66
CA LEU A 438 -5.23 -11.34 -0.54
C LEU A 438 -4.45 -11.74 -1.83
N PRO A 439 -3.80 -10.79 -2.53
CA PRO A 439 -3.08 -11.07 -3.78
C PRO A 439 -1.90 -12.04 -3.61
N GLN A 440 -1.64 -12.87 -4.62
CA GLN A 440 -0.49 -13.79 -4.70
C GLN A 440 0.74 -13.10 -5.27
N PHE A 441 1.93 -13.64 -4.96
CA PHE A 441 3.15 -13.22 -5.63
C PHE A 441 3.29 -13.96 -6.97
N PRO A 442 3.70 -13.27 -8.05
CA PRO A 442 3.92 -13.92 -9.33
C PRO A 442 5.19 -14.78 -9.27
N LEU A 443 5.12 -16.02 -9.75
CA LEU A 443 6.29 -16.90 -9.83
C LEU A 443 7.30 -16.38 -10.87
N PRO A 444 8.61 -16.71 -10.73
CA PRO A 444 9.63 -16.38 -11.71
C PRO A 444 9.27 -16.81 -13.14
N THR A 445 9.63 -15.99 -14.13
CA THR A 445 9.48 -16.32 -15.56
C THR A 445 10.82 -16.59 -16.24
N HIS A 446 11.93 -16.09 -15.68
CA HIS A 446 13.28 -16.23 -16.22
C HIS A 446 14.19 -17.00 -15.25
N ASP A 447 15.08 -17.85 -15.79
CA ASP A 447 16.00 -18.68 -15.01
C ASP A 447 17.24 -17.89 -14.55
N VAL A 448 17.11 -17.16 -13.45
CA VAL A 448 18.19 -16.36 -12.86
C VAL A 448 18.78 -17.06 -11.63
N ILE A 449 20.12 -17.13 -11.58
CA ILE A 449 20.85 -17.64 -10.42
C ILE A 449 20.74 -16.63 -9.27
N ILE A 450 20.02 -17.00 -8.20
CA ILE A 450 19.89 -16.21 -6.99
C ILE A 450 21.17 -16.37 -6.15
N ARG A 451 22.05 -15.36 -6.16
CA ARG A 451 23.33 -15.39 -5.41
C ARG A 451 23.26 -14.84 -3.98
N TYR A 452 22.24 -14.05 -3.66
CA TYR A 452 22.11 -13.41 -2.35
C TYR A 452 20.87 -13.93 -1.64
N TRP A 453 21.07 -14.84 -0.69
CA TRP A 453 19.96 -15.40 0.09
C TRP A 453 19.44 -14.38 1.11
N PRO A 454 18.11 -14.31 1.33
CA PRO A 454 17.56 -13.57 2.45
C PRO A 454 17.99 -14.17 3.79
N PRO A 455 17.76 -13.47 4.92
CA PRO A 455 18.01 -14.03 6.24
C PRO A 455 17.30 -15.38 6.41
N PRO A 456 17.90 -16.37 7.12
CA PRO A 456 17.28 -17.68 7.32
C PRO A 456 15.86 -17.60 7.90
N GLU A 457 15.60 -16.61 8.77
CA GLU A 457 14.27 -16.38 9.36
C GLU A 457 13.18 -16.01 8.34
N PHE A 458 13.57 -15.54 7.15
CA PHE A 458 12.67 -15.13 6.05
C PHE A 458 12.92 -15.92 4.76
N GLU A 459 13.58 -17.08 4.85
CA GLU A 459 13.86 -17.93 3.69
C GLU A 459 12.58 -18.33 2.95
N ARG A 460 11.55 -18.71 3.71
CA ARG A 460 10.20 -19.07 3.21
C ARG A 460 9.39 -17.91 2.65
N ASN A 461 9.94 -16.69 2.68
CA ASN A 461 9.34 -15.53 2.03
C ASN A 461 9.92 -15.30 0.63
N THR A 462 10.94 -16.07 0.21
CA THR A 462 11.51 -15.97 -1.13
C THR A 462 10.51 -16.49 -2.17
N VAL A 463 10.18 -15.65 -3.14
CA VAL A 463 9.30 -16.04 -4.25
C VAL A 463 10.12 -16.81 -5.27
N ALA A 464 10.04 -18.14 -5.19
CA ALA A 464 10.74 -19.06 -6.07
C ALA A 464 9.91 -20.34 -6.28
N TYR A 465 10.26 -21.11 -7.30
CA TYR A 465 9.72 -22.47 -7.46
C TYR A 465 10.27 -23.39 -6.37
N GLU A 466 9.48 -24.40 -6.01
CA GLU A 466 9.93 -25.46 -5.10
C GLU A 466 11.08 -26.27 -5.75
N GLU A 467 11.99 -26.76 -4.91
CA GLU A 467 13.12 -27.55 -5.37
C GLU A 467 12.63 -28.88 -5.98
N GLY A 468 13.08 -29.18 -7.21
CA GLY A 468 12.66 -30.37 -7.95
C GLY A 468 11.37 -30.23 -8.76
N GLN A 469 10.68 -29.09 -8.71
CA GLN A 469 9.51 -28.85 -9.56
C GLN A 469 9.94 -28.62 -11.02
N PRO A 470 9.36 -29.34 -12.01
CA PRO A 470 9.65 -29.11 -13.41
C PRO A 470 9.15 -27.72 -13.82
N ARG A 471 10.00 -26.96 -14.50
CA ARG A 471 9.71 -25.57 -14.88
C ARG A 471 10.19 -25.25 -16.29
N GLN A 472 9.38 -24.48 -17.00
CA GLN A 472 9.72 -23.91 -18.30
C GLN A 472 9.93 -22.42 -18.11
N LEU A 473 11.19 -22.00 -18.01
CA LEU A 473 11.58 -20.61 -17.81
C LEU A 473 12.30 -20.10 -19.06
N GLU A 474 12.19 -18.80 -19.33
CA GLU A 474 12.98 -18.11 -20.34
C GLU A 474 14.43 -17.94 -19.86
N ASP A 475 15.36 -17.80 -20.80
CA ASP A 475 16.76 -17.58 -20.49
C ASP A 475 16.97 -16.23 -19.80
N ALA A 476 17.92 -16.17 -18.86
CA ALA A 476 18.28 -14.91 -18.21
C ALA A 476 18.77 -13.87 -19.23
N LEU A 477 18.19 -12.66 -19.18
CA LEU A 477 18.61 -11.55 -20.03
C LEU A 477 19.99 -11.03 -19.65
N LEU A 478 20.76 -10.67 -20.66
CA LEU A 478 22.08 -10.06 -20.53
C LEU A 478 22.04 -8.58 -20.91
N LEU A 479 23.10 -7.84 -20.54
CA LEU A 479 23.20 -6.41 -20.83
C LEU A 479 23.02 -6.11 -22.33
N ARG A 480 23.63 -6.92 -23.21
CA ARG A 480 23.50 -6.76 -24.66
C ARG A 480 22.05 -6.76 -25.13
N ASP A 481 21.19 -7.56 -24.50
CA ASP A 481 19.80 -7.71 -24.90
C ASP A 481 18.97 -6.45 -24.59
N SER A 482 19.51 -5.56 -23.73
CA SER A 482 18.86 -4.30 -23.34
C SER A 482 19.38 -3.05 -24.03
N ILE A 483 20.65 -3.01 -24.45
CA ILE A 483 21.29 -1.77 -24.94
C ILE A 483 21.94 -1.88 -26.32
N SER A 484 21.93 -3.04 -27.00
CA SER A 484 22.65 -3.21 -28.29
C SER A 484 22.11 -2.35 -29.44
N ASP A 485 20.84 -1.96 -29.39
CA ASP A 485 20.18 -1.15 -30.42
C ASP A 485 20.29 0.37 -30.18
N LEU A 486 20.85 0.79 -29.05
CA LEU A 486 21.04 2.21 -28.73
C LEU A 486 22.14 2.82 -29.63
N PRO A 487 21.93 4.04 -30.17
CA PRO A 487 22.94 4.73 -30.95
C PRO A 487 24.15 5.12 -30.08
N PRO A 488 25.37 5.12 -30.64
CA PRO A 488 26.55 5.56 -29.93
C PRO A 488 26.48 7.07 -29.65
N VAL A 489 26.79 7.46 -28.42
CA VAL A 489 26.91 8.87 -28.03
C VAL A 489 28.35 9.33 -28.26
N VAL A 490 28.53 10.40 -29.05
CA VAL A 490 29.84 10.81 -29.58
C VAL A 490 30.73 11.47 -28.52
N SER A 491 30.14 12.08 -27.50
CA SER A 491 30.85 12.73 -26.39
C SER A 491 30.54 12.06 -25.06
N ASN A 492 31.47 12.15 -24.11
CA ASN A 492 31.20 11.78 -22.71
C ASN A 492 30.23 12.77 -22.01
N ASN A 493 29.80 13.83 -22.70
CA ASN A 493 28.91 14.87 -22.19
C ASN A 493 27.84 15.17 -23.24
N GLU A 494 26.77 14.40 -23.20
CA GLU A 494 25.59 14.59 -24.04
C GLU A 494 24.59 15.50 -23.33
N VAL A 495 24.15 16.53 -24.04
CA VAL A 495 23.25 17.56 -23.51
C VAL A 495 21.89 17.50 -24.21
N GLY A 496 21.80 16.79 -25.34
CA GLY A 496 20.53 16.51 -26.01
C GLY A 496 19.65 15.58 -25.16
N GLU A 497 18.47 16.06 -24.78
CA GLU A 497 17.46 15.25 -24.07
C GLU A 497 16.73 14.28 -25.02
N GLU A 498 16.75 14.56 -26.33
CA GLU A 498 16.08 13.77 -27.37
C GLU A 498 17.04 13.40 -28.50
N MET A 499 16.97 12.14 -28.93
CA MET A 499 17.73 11.62 -30.08
C MET A 499 16.95 10.54 -30.83
N THR A 500 17.22 10.38 -32.12
CA THR A 500 16.55 9.37 -32.95
C THR A 500 17.29 8.04 -32.87
N TYR A 501 16.56 6.93 -32.78
CA TYR A 501 17.14 5.59 -32.91
C TYR A 501 17.66 5.36 -34.34
N GLU A 502 18.92 4.95 -34.46
CA GLU A 502 19.54 4.62 -35.76
C GLU A 502 19.18 3.21 -36.24
N LYS A 503 18.80 2.31 -35.31
CA LYS A 503 18.53 0.90 -35.59
C LYS A 503 17.13 0.45 -35.13
N PRO A 504 16.52 -0.53 -35.83
CA PRO A 504 15.36 -1.22 -35.30
C PRO A 504 15.75 -2.08 -34.08
N PRO A 505 14.79 -2.45 -33.22
CA PRO A 505 15.06 -3.35 -32.10
C PRO A 505 15.51 -4.73 -32.60
N GLU A 506 16.60 -5.25 -32.04
CA GLU A 506 17.25 -6.50 -32.42
C GLU A 506 16.72 -7.69 -31.57
N THR A 507 16.47 -7.47 -30.27
CA THR A 507 16.01 -8.48 -29.32
C THR A 507 14.51 -8.40 -29.01
N ASP A 508 13.94 -9.47 -28.44
CA ASP A 508 12.55 -9.48 -27.96
C ASP A 508 12.34 -8.44 -26.84
N PHE A 509 13.32 -8.29 -25.95
CA PHE A 509 13.31 -7.27 -24.89
C PHE A 509 13.25 -5.85 -25.48
N GLN A 510 14.08 -5.54 -26.48
CA GLN A 510 14.08 -4.23 -27.14
C GLN A 510 12.75 -3.97 -27.86
N ARG A 511 12.17 -4.98 -28.51
CA ARG A 511 10.84 -4.88 -29.13
C ARG A 511 9.76 -4.61 -28.09
N TYR A 512 9.86 -5.21 -26.91
CA TYR A 512 8.93 -4.99 -25.80
C TYR A 512 9.02 -3.56 -25.25
N ILE A 513 10.21 -3.09 -24.87
CA ILE A 513 10.36 -1.75 -24.23
C ILE A 513 10.11 -0.58 -25.19
N ARG A 514 10.28 -0.78 -26.51
CA ARG A 514 9.99 0.23 -27.55
C ARG A 514 8.55 0.16 -28.07
N SER A 515 7.74 -0.76 -27.55
CA SER A 515 6.35 -0.95 -27.99
C SER A 515 5.46 0.20 -27.53
N SER A 516 4.62 0.72 -28.44
CA SER A 516 3.58 1.70 -28.13
C SER A 516 2.25 1.07 -27.72
N LYS A 517 2.19 -0.26 -27.50
CA LYS A 517 0.94 -1.02 -27.34
C LYS A 517 0.31 -0.95 -25.93
N TYR A 518 0.92 -0.29 -24.96
CA TYR A 518 0.53 -0.39 -23.56
C TYR A 518 -0.02 0.92 -22.99
#